data_AF-A0A3D9IWW1-F1
#
_entry.id   AF-A0A3D9IWW1-F1
#
_cell.length_a   1.000
_cell.length_b   1.000
_cell.length_c   1.000
_cell.angle_alpha   90.00
_cell.angle_beta   90.00
_cell.angle_gamma   90.00
#
_symmetry.space_group_name_H-M   'P 1'
#
loop_
_entity.id
_entity.type
_entity.pdbx_description
1 polymer ?
#
loop_
_entity_poly.entity_id
_entity_poly.type
_entity_poly.pdbx_seq_one_letter_code
_entity_poly.pdbx_strand_id
1 'polypeptide(L)'
;MRNWLRKNKTPFYYILIFALVVYFLFFPSLTPELAVRKSLLVSHPIHAVSAKVDKGKIDDDPRYGDLYYVSKAELSFVYVKKNRLGWYVTTSGTGP
;
A
#
# COMPACT_ATOMS: atom_id res chain seq x y z
N MET A 1 16.77 -26.11 -45.22
CA MET A 1 16.41 -26.19 -43.78
C MET A 1 16.34 -24.78 -43.21
N ARG A 2 15.13 -24.20 -43.16
CA ARG A 2 14.90 -22.80 -42.75
C ARG A 2 13.64 -22.82 -41.91
N ASN A 3 13.81 -22.79 -40.59
CA ASN A 3 12.81 -22.43 -39.57
C ASN A 3 13.34 -22.85 -38.19
N TRP A 4 14.18 -22.01 -37.55
CA TRP A 4 14.51 -22.25 -36.15
C TRP A 4 14.91 -21.01 -35.36
N LEU A 5 14.26 -19.87 -35.57
CA LEU A 5 14.34 -18.79 -34.57
C LEU A 5 12.98 -18.11 -34.48
N ARG A 6 12.00 -18.86 -33.99
CA ARG A 6 10.77 -18.27 -33.45
C ARG A 6 11.17 -17.56 -32.16
N LYS A 7 11.62 -16.30 -32.26
CA LYS A 7 11.79 -15.39 -31.11
C LYS A 7 10.46 -15.43 -30.36
N ASN A 8 10.46 -16.03 -29.17
CA ASN A 8 9.32 -16.07 -28.27
C ASN A 8 8.96 -14.63 -27.90
N LYS A 9 8.10 -14.00 -28.70
CA LYS A 9 7.55 -12.67 -28.42
C LYS A 9 6.39 -12.81 -27.44
N THR A 10 6.68 -13.31 -26.25
CA THR A 10 5.85 -13.05 -25.07
C THR A 10 6.68 -13.22 -23.79
N PRO A 11 6.61 -12.30 -22.83
CA PRO A 11 6.36 -10.88 -23.08
C PRO A 11 6.96 -9.94 -22.02
N PHE A 12 7.64 -8.91 -22.51
CA PHE A 12 8.04 -7.76 -21.72
C PHE A 12 6.91 -7.19 -20.83
N TYR A 13 5.64 -7.31 -21.26
CA TYR A 13 4.50 -6.85 -20.47
C TYR A 13 4.31 -7.60 -19.13
N TYR A 14 4.55 -8.91 -19.02
CA TYR A 14 4.44 -9.60 -17.72
C TYR A 14 5.55 -9.16 -16.76
N ILE A 15 6.76 -8.96 -17.29
CA ILE A 15 7.91 -8.44 -16.51
C ILE A 15 7.59 -7.02 -16.02
N LEU A 16 7.03 -6.18 -16.90
CA LEU A 16 6.63 -4.82 -16.56
C LEU A 16 5.52 -4.78 -15.49
N ILE A 17 4.48 -5.60 -15.65
CA ILE A 17 3.38 -5.72 -14.68
C ILE A 17 3.92 -6.20 -13.33
N PHE A 18 4.77 -7.23 -13.33
CA PHE A 18 5.38 -7.74 -12.11
C PHE A 18 6.23 -6.66 -11.42
N ALA A 19 7.06 -5.94 -12.17
CA ALA A 19 7.87 -4.84 -11.63
C ALA A 19 6.99 -3.72 -11.04
N LEU A 20 5.85 -3.39 -11.67
CA LEU A 20 4.88 -2.42 -11.16
C LEU A 20 4.22 -2.88 -9.85
N VAL A 21 3.84 -4.15 -9.76
CA VAL A 21 3.25 -4.72 -8.54
C VAL A 21 4.26 -4.71 -7.39
N VAL A 22 5.50 -5.14 -7.65
CA VAL A 22 6.58 -5.09 -6.66
C VAL A 22 6.85 -3.65 -6.23
N TYR A 23 6.97 -2.71 -7.18
CA TYR A 23 7.12 -1.30 -6.88
C TYR A 23 5.99 -0.80 -5.97
N PHE A 24 4.73 -1.08 -6.34
CA PHE A 24 3.57 -0.66 -5.57
C PHE A 24 3.55 -1.26 -4.15
N LEU A 25 4.03 -2.50 -3.95
CA LEU A 25 4.07 -3.16 -2.64
C LEU A 25 5.20 -2.67 -1.73
N PHE A 26 6.37 -2.31 -2.28
CA PHE A 26 7.53 -1.91 -1.47
C PHE A 26 7.76 -0.40 -1.36
N PHE A 27 7.26 0.41 -2.29
CA PHE A 27 7.49 1.86 -2.26
C PHE A 27 6.48 2.62 -1.38
N PRO A 28 6.90 3.72 -0.73
CA PRO A 28 5.98 4.61 -0.02
C PRO A 28 4.91 5.18 -0.95
N SER A 29 3.74 5.48 -0.37
CA SER A 29 2.58 6.00 -1.11
C SER A 29 2.62 7.52 -1.22
N LEU A 30 2.01 8.08 -2.26
CA LEU A 30 1.98 9.54 -2.45
C LEU A 30 1.10 10.27 -1.43
N THR A 31 0.07 9.61 -0.91
CA THR A 31 -0.84 10.16 0.11
C THR A 31 -0.90 9.24 1.34
N PRO A 32 -1.21 9.80 2.52
CA PRO A 32 -1.35 9.00 3.73
C PRO A 32 -2.50 7.98 3.60
N GLU A 33 -3.62 8.37 2.98
CA GLU A 33 -4.74 7.46 2.73
C GLU A 33 -4.33 6.27 1.85
N LEU A 34 -3.53 6.50 0.80
CA LEU A 34 -3.03 5.42 -0.05
C LEU A 34 -2.12 4.47 0.74
N ALA A 35 -1.32 4.97 1.68
CA ALA A 35 -0.49 4.12 2.54
C ALA A 35 -1.36 3.20 3.42
N VAL A 36 -2.43 3.75 4.01
CA VAL A 36 -3.41 2.97 4.80
C VAL A 36 -4.08 1.92 3.93
N ARG A 37 -4.65 2.32 2.79
CA ARG A 37 -5.32 1.39 1.85
C ARG A 37 -4.40 0.30 1.34
N LYS A 38 -3.15 0.64 1.05
CA LYS A 38 -2.12 -0.33 0.64
C LYS A 38 -1.83 -1.35 1.74
N SER A 39 -1.74 -0.93 3.00
CA SER A 39 -1.58 -1.86 4.14
C SER A 39 -2.81 -2.75 4.32
N LEU A 40 -4.02 -2.19 4.16
CA LEU A 40 -5.25 -2.97 4.14
C LEU A 40 -5.30 -3.94 2.95
N LEU A 41 -4.72 -3.61 1.81
CA LEU A 41 -4.74 -4.50 0.64
C LEU A 41 -3.98 -5.81 0.91
N VAL A 42 -2.97 -5.77 1.77
CA VAL A 42 -2.19 -6.95 2.18
C VAL A 42 -2.91 -7.77 3.25
N SER A 43 -3.58 -7.12 4.22
CA SER A 43 -4.22 -7.80 5.35
C SER A 43 -5.70 -8.13 5.14
N HIS A 44 -6.46 -7.18 4.58
CA HIS A 44 -7.90 -7.26 4.36
C HIS A 44 -8.28 -6.61 3.01
N PRO A 45 -8.11 -7.33 1.88
CA PRO A 45 -8.24 -6.77 0.54
C PRO A 45 -9.59 -6.09 0.26
N ILE A 46 -10.67 -6.66 0.83
CA ILE A 46 -12.03 -6.12 0.70
C ILE A 46 -12.14 -4.74 1.36
N HIS A 47 -11.50 -4.55 2.52
CA HIS A 47 -11.52 -3.29 3.26
C HIS A 47 -10.62 -2.23 2.62
N ALA A 48 -9.57 -2.60 1.89
CA ALA A 48 -8.72 -1.65 1.18
C ALA A 48 -9.50 -0.73 0.21
N VAL A 49 -10.57 -1.27 -0.39
CA VAL A 49 -11.42 -0.56 -1.35
C VAL A 49 -12.66 0.02 -0.67
N SER A 50 -13.31 -0.77 0.20
CA SER A 50 -14.62 -0.43 0.77
C SER A 50 -14.60 0.32 2.09
N ALA A 51 -13.49 0.28 2.84
CA ALA A 51 -13.41 0.97 4.13
C ALA A 51 -13.22 2.47 3.92
N LYS A 52 -13.89 3.24 4.78
CA LYS A 52 -13.66 4.67 4.92
C LYS A 52 -12.40 4.87 5.78
N VAL A 53 -11.50 5.72 5.30
CA VAL A 53 -10.29 6.13 5.99
C VAL A 53 -10.49 7.56 6.46
N ASP A 54 -10.62 7.75 7.76
CA ASP A 54 -10.86 9.05 8.38
C ASP A 54 -9.60 9.49 9.15
N LYS A 55 -9.22 10.77 9.06
CA LYS A 55 -8.07 11.29 9.82
C LYS A 55 -8.41 11.31 11.31
N GLY A 56 -7.49 10.81 12.13
CA GLY A 56 -7.62 10.82 13.59
C GLY A 56 -7.21 12.13 14.23
N LYS A 57 -7.24 12.15 15.57
CA LYS A 57 -6.88 13.35 16.36
C LYS A 57 -5.38 13.54 16.56
N ILE A 58 -4.59 12.47 16.41
CA ILE A 58 -3.14 12.51 16.55
C ILE A 58 -2.54 12.88 15.19
N ASP A 59 -1.79 13.96 15.16
CA ASP A 59 -1.11 14.51 13.98
C ASP A 59 0.36 14.72 14.35
N ASP A 60 1.27 14.29 13.48
CA ASP A 60 2.73 14.43 13.63
C ASP A 60 3.30 13.87 14.95
N ASP A 61 2.84 12.70 15.40
CA ASP A 61 3.45 12.03 16.56
C ASP A 61 4.92 11.66 16.23
N PRO A 62 5.91 12.06 17.05
CA PRO A 62 7.32 11.82 16.74
C PRO A 62 7.66 10.33 16.59
N ARG A 63 6.95 9.45 17.30
CA ARG A 63 7.18 8.00 17.30
C ARG A 63 6.42 7.33 16.16
N TYR A 64 5.13 7.60 16.03
CA TYR A 64 4.23 6.83 15.15
C TYR A 64 3.72 7.61 13.93
N GLY A 65 3.68 8.94 13.99
CA GLY A 65 3.18 9.82 12.93
C GLY A 65 1.69 10.14 13.08
N ASP A 66 1.00 10.27 11.95
CA ASP A 66 -0.39 10.68 11.90
C ASP A 66 -1.29 9.45 12.10
N LEU A 67 -2.31 9.59 12.94
CA LEU A 67 -3.30 8.53 13.16
C LEU A 67 -4.43 8.62 12.14
N TYR A 68 -4.84 7.48 11.60
CA TYR A 68 -6.01 7.31 10.76
C TYR A 68 -6.91 6.20 11.31
N TYR A 69 -8.20 6.41 11.18
CA TYR A 69 -9.23 5.46 11.54
C TYR A 69 -9.77 4.75 10.30
N VAL A 70 -9.84 3.42 10.36
CA VAL A 70 -10.39 2.60 9.28
C VAL A 70 -11.73 2.02 9.73
N SER A 71 -12.82 2.42 9.09
CA SER A 71 -14.14 1.90 9.41
C SER A 71 -14.25 0.41 9.05
N LYS A 72 -14.85 -0.41 9.92
CA LYS A 72 -15.19 -1.83 9.68
C LYS A 72 -14.00 -2.80 9.53
N ALA A 73 -12.77 -2.37 9.78
CA ALA A 73 -11.61 -3.26 9.86
C ALA A 73 -11.29 -3.55 11.33
N GLU A 74 -10.93 -4.80 11.65
CA GLU A 74 -10.43 -5.18 12.98
C GLU A 74 -9.27 -4.27 13.40
N LEU A 75 -8.42 -3.87 12.43
CA LEU A 75 -7.38 -2.85 12.59
C LEU A 75 -7.95 -1.44 12.38
N SER A 76 -8.67 -0.93 13.38
CA SER A 76 -9.32 0.38 13.31
C SER A 76 -8.37 1.56 13.46
N PHE A 77 -7.14 1.35 13.95
CA PHE A 77 -6.16 2.41 14.22
C PHE A 77 -4.89 2.17 13.40
N VAL A 78 -4.58 3.07 12.47
CA VAL A 78 -3.42 2.96 11.58
C VAL A 78 -2.60 4.23 11.66
N TYR A 79 -1.33 4.10 12.02
CA TYR A 79 -0.40 5.21 12.05
C TYR A 79 0.44 5.25 10.76
N VAL A 80 0.56 6.44 10.19
CA VAL A 80 1.36 6.69 8.98
C VAL A 80 2.39 7.77 9.21
N LYS A 81 3.57 7.61 8.63
CA LYS A 81 4.64 8.59 8.70
C LYS A 81 5.10 8.97 7.31
N LYS A 82 5.47 10.23 7.16
CA LYS A 82 6.04 10.77 5.92
C LYS A 82 7.57 10.66 5.96
N ASN A 83 8.16 10.14 4.89
CA ASN A 83 9.58 10.24 4.61
C ASN A 83 9.82 11.00 3.29
N ARG A 84 11.08 11.10 2.86
CA ARG A 84 11.46 11.79 1.61
C ARG A 84 10.83 11.18 0.34
N LEU A 85 10.46 9.90 0.37
CA LEU A 85 9.93 9.17 -0.78
C LEU A 85 8.39 9.07 -0.77
N GLY A 86 7.74 9.33 0.37
CA GLY A 86 6.29 9.30 0.50
C GLY A 86 5.83 8.87 1.90
N TRP A 87 4.62 8.33 1.96
CA TRP A 87 3.93 7.91 3.18
C TRP A 87 3.99 6.40 3.34
N TYR A 88 4.22 5.95 4.56
CA TYR A 88 4.24 4.53 4.89
C TYR A 88 3.57 4.29 6.24
N VAL A 89 2.99 3.10 6.41
CA VAL A 89 2.39 2.67 7.67
C VAL A 89 3.50 2.28 8.64
N THR A 90 3.46 2.83 9.85
CA THR A 90 4.41 2.52 10.94
C THR A 90 3.89 1.41 11.83
N THR A 91 2.62 1.50 12.23
CA THR A 91 1.95 0.50 13.06
C THR A 91 0.45 0.52 12.82
N SER A 92 -0.20 -0.62 13.06
CA SER A 92 -1.65 -0.80 12.98
C SER A 92 -2.12 -1.66 14.14
N GLY A 93 -3.25 -1.30 14.74
CA GLY A 93 -3.80 -2.00 15.90
C GLY A 93 -5.32 -2.02 15.93
N THR A 94 -5.86 -2.91 16.76
CA THR A 94 -7.30 -3.08 16.98
C THR A 94 -7.87 -2.19 18.09
N GLY A 95 -7.00 -1.47 18.81
CA GLY A 95 -7.36 -0.49 19.84
C GLY A 95 -6.38 0.69 19.87
N PRO A 96 -6.72 1.78 20.58
CA PRO A 96 -5.84 2.93 20.76
C PRO A 96 -4.57 2.61 21.53
#